data_AF-K0CB57-F1
#
_entry.id   AF-K0CB57-F1
#
_cell.length_a   1.000
_cell.length_b   1.000
_cell.length_c   1.000
_cell.angle_alpha   90.00
_cell.angle_beta   90.00
_cell.angle_gamma   90.00
#
_symmetry.space_group_name_H-M   'P 1'
#
loop_
_entity.id
_entity.type
_entity.pdbx_description
1 polymer ?
#
loop_
_entity_poly.entity_id
_entity_poly.type
_entity_poly.pdbx_seq_one_letter_code
_entity_poly.pdbx_strand_id
1 'polypeptide(L)'
;MTALLSQGLELMLLGMGVVMTFLLILVGVMVTMAALINRFAPAATAPPAATDNPACSAEQPSPQVLAAIQAAIRQHRATRP
;
A
#
# COMPACT_ATOMS: atom_id res chain seq x y z
N MET A 1 26.03 -43.34 4.78
CA MET A 1 24.79 -42.68 5.25
C MET A 1 24.89 -41.15 5.19
N THR A 2 25.96 -40.54 5.70
CA THR A 2 26.17 -39.08 5.68
C THR A 2 26.22 -38.46 4.28
N ALA A 3 26.80 -39.16 3.28
CA ALA A 3 26.94 -38.67 1.92
C ALA A 3 25.59 -38.43 1.18
N LEU A 4 24.58 -39.27 1.41
CA LEU A 4 23.26 -39.07 0.79
C LEU A 4 22.51 -37.91 1.43
N LEU A 5 22.70 -37.70 2.73
CA LEU A 5 22.10 -36.59 3.46
C LEU A 5 22.71 -35.25 3.03
N SER A 6 24.03 -35.19 2.83
CA SER A 6 24.69 -33.99 2.29
C SER A 6 24.25 -33.69 0.85
N GLN A 7 24.09 -34.72 0.02
CA GLN A 7 23.63 -34.55 -1.35
C GLN A 7 22.16 -34.12 -1.43
N GLY A 8 21.30 -34.64 -0.54
CA GLY A 8 19.92 -34.15 -0.40
C GLY A 8 19.85 -32.69 0.06
N LEU A 9 20.74 -32.28 0.97
CA LEU A 9 20.81 -30.90 1.45
C LEU A 9 21.29 -29.95 0.35
N GLU A 10 22.29 -30.32 -0.44
CA GLU A 10 22.72 -29.54 -1.62
C GLU A 10 21.58 -29.37 -2.63
N LEU A 11 20.86 -30.44 -2.94
CA LEU A 11 19.71 -30.38 -3.85
C LEU A 11 18.57 -29.52 -3.30
N MET A 12 18.29 -29.59 -2.00
CA MET A 12 17.27 -28.74 -1.36
C MET A 12 17.68 -27.27 -1.41
N LEU A 13 18.95 -26.96 -1.09
CA LEU A 13 19.46 -25.59 -1.12
C LEU A 13 19.44 -25.01 -2.54
N LEU A 14 19.85 -25.81 -3.54
CA LEU A 14 19.80 -25.43 -4.94
C LEU A 14 18.36 -25.22 -5.41
N GLY A 15 17.47 -26.18 -5.15
CA GLY A 15 16.07 -26.10 -5.54
C GLY A 15 15.36 -24.90 -4.91
N MET A 16 15.48 -24.73 -3.59
CA MET A 16 14.90 -23.59 -2.88
C MET A 16 15.52 -22.26 -3.30
N GLY A 17 16.84 -22.22 -3.54
CA GLY A 17 17.55 -21.03 -3.99
C GLY A 17 17.11 -20.58 -5.38
N VAL A 18 16.96 -21.51 -6.33
CA VAL A 18 16.48 -21.21 -7.68
C VAL A 18 15.04 -20.71 -7.65
N VAL A 19 14.16 -21.35 -6.89
CA VAL A 19 12.76 -20.92 -6.74
C VAL A 19 12.69 -19.52 -6.11
N MET A 20 13.46 -19.27 -5.05
CA MET A 20 13.49 -17.95 -4.41
C MET A 20 14.01 -16.87 -5.38
N THR A 21 15.08 -17.16 -6.12
CA THR A 21 15.66 -16.25 -7.12
C THR A 21 14.66 -15.96 -8.23
N PHE A 22 13.99 -17.00 -8.73
CA PHE A 22 12.96 -16.87 -9.76
C PHE A 22 11.80 -15.98 -9.31
N LEU A 23 11.28 -16.22 -8.11
CA LEU A 23 10.22 -15.38 -7.52
C LEU A 23 10.69 -13.95 -7.28
N LEU A 24 11.92 -13.74 -6.81
CA LEU A 24 12.49 -12.41 -6.60
C LEU A 24 12.55 -11.62 -7.92
N ILE A 25 12.99 -12.28 -9.00
CA ILE A 25 13.00 -11.70 -10.35
C ILE A 25 11.57 -11.39 -10.81
N LEU A 26 10.64 -12.34 -10.65
CA LEU A 26 9.24 -12.15 -11.05
C LEU A 26 8.59 -10.95 -10.33
N VAL A 27 8.77 -10.87 -9.01
CA VAL A 27 8.28 -9.75 -8.20
C VAL A 27 8.95 -8.45 -8.65
N GLY A 28 10.27 -8.46 -8.90
CA GLY A 28 10.99 -7.31 -9.44
C GLY A 28 10.40 -6.84 -10.78
N VAL A 29 10.06 -7.76 -11.68
CA VAL A 29 9.40 -7.43 -12.96
C VAL A 29 8.01 -6.84 -12.71
N MET A 30 7.21 -7.41 -11.81
CA MET A 30 5.90 -6.84 -11.48
C MET A 30 6.00 -5.43 -10.89
N VAL A 31 6.96 -5.19 -10.00
CA VAL A 31 7.18 -3.87 -9.38
C VAL A 31 7.69 -2.86 -10.39
N THR A 32 8.64 -3.25 -11.25
CA THR A 32 9.15 -2.37 -12.32
C THR A 32 8.04 -2.03 -13.30
N MET A 33 7.23 -3.00 -13.71
CA MET A 33 6.04 -2.78 -14.53
C MET A 33 5.09 -1.78 -13.86
N ALA A 34 4.74 -1.98 -12.59
CA ALA A 34 3.88 -1.06 -11.83
C ALA A 34 4.47 0.36 -11.74
N ALA A 35 5.79 0.48 -11.52
CA ALA A 35 6.48 1.76 -11.44
C ALA A 35 6.54 2.47 -12.80
N LEU A 36 6.78 1.74 -13.88
CA LEU A 36 6.77 2.25 -15.24
C LEU A 36 5.37 2.79 -15.58
N ILE A 37 4.32 2.02 -15.27
CA ILE A 37 2.94 2.43 -15.51
C ILE A 37 2.62 3.73 -14.75
N ASN A 38 2.94 3.81 -13.45
CA ASN A 38 2.69 5.02 -12.66
C ASN A 38 3.52 6.24 -13.11
N ARG A 39 4.70 6.00 -13.70
CA ARG A 39 5.58 7.06 -14.22
C ARG A 39 5.19 7.55 -15.61
N PHE A 40 4.75 6.66 -16.50
CA PHE A 40 4.38 7.01 -17.88
C PHE A 40 2.90 7.36 -18.06
N ALA A 41 2.04 6.82 -17.21
CA ALA A 41 0.67 7.28 -17.02
C ALA A 41 0.57 7.76 -15.57
N PRO A 42 0.91 9.03 -15.28
CA PRO A 42 0.63 9.61 -13.98
C PRO A 42 -0.85 9.35 -13.71
N ALA A 43 -1.14 8.50 -12.73
CA ALA A 43 -2.51 8.31 -12.30
C ALA A 43 -3.01 9.70 -11.98
N ALA A 44 -3.96 10.21 -12.78
CA ALA A 44 -4.71 11.40 -12.46
C ALA A 44 -5.21 11.16 -11.04
N THR A 45 -4.54 11.83 -10.09
CA THR A 45 -4.63 11.64 -8.63
C THR A 45 -5.71 10.64 -8.26
N ALA A 46 -5.37 9.35 -8.18
CA ALA A 46 -6.27 8.43 -7.51
C ALA A 46 -6.48 9.05 -6.13
N PRO A 47 -7.72 9.44 -5.75
CA PRO A 47 -7.97 9.93 -4.41
C PRO A 47 -7.36 8.91 -3.45
N PRO A 48 -6.66 9.37 -2.38
CA PRO A 48 -5.98 8.46 -1.46
C PRO A 48 -6.97 7.35 -1.13
N ALA A 49 -6.59 6.10 -1.45
CA ALA A 49 -7.47 4.96 -1.33
C ALA A 49 -8.11 5.05 0.05
N ALA A 50 -9.38 5.48 0.07
CA ALA A 50 -10.16 5.49 1.27
C ALA A 50 -10.22 4.01 1.63
N THR A 51 -9.60 3.66 2.74
CA THR A 51 -9.90 2.40 3.41
C THR A 51 -11.41 2.33 3.49
N ASP A 52 -12.04 1.51 2.64
CA ASP A 52 -13.47 1.27 2.65
C ASP A 52 -13.80 0.63 3.99
N ASN A 53 -14.12 1.48 4.96
CA ASN A 53 -14.98 1.10 6.06
C ASN A 53 -16.41 1.22 5.52
N PRO A 54 -17.18 0.13 5.40
CA PRO A 54 -18.55 0.19 4.93
C PRO A 54 -19.44 0.70 6.07
N ALA A 55 -19.35 1.99 6.37
CA ALA A 55 -20.29 2.67 7.25
C ALA A 55 -20.30 4.17 6.91
N CYS A 56 -21.48 4.65 6.54
CA CYS A 56 -21.83 6.03 6.20
C CYS A 56 -21.52 6.47 4.77
N SER A 57 -22.51 6.28 3.90
CA SER A 57 -22.95 7.35 2.99
C SER A 57 -23.27 8.61 3.80
N ALA A 58 -22.25 9.37 4.20
CA ALA A 58 -22.44 10.71 4.72
C ALA A 58 -22.38 11.65 3.52
N GLU A 59 -23.56 12.09 3.11
CA GLU A 59 -23.78 13.27 2.28
C GLU A 59 -22.72 14.33 2.62
N GLN A 60 -21.94 14.78 1.62
CA GLN A 60 -20.91 15.78 1.86
C GLN A 60 -21.55 16.96 2.59
N PRO A 61 -21.00 17.39 3.75
CA PRO A 61 -21.62 18.42 4.56
C PRO A 61 -21.80 19.69 3.72
N SER A 62 -23.02 20.23 3.74
CA SER A 62 -23.33 21.44 2.99
C SER A 62 -22.36 22.58 3.36
N PRO A 63 -22.09 23.53 2.46
CA PRO A 63 -21.11 24.60 2.69
C PRO A 63 -21.39 25.41 3.97
N GLN A 64 -22.66 25.47 4.37
CA GLN A 64 -23.09 26.11 5.62
C GLN A 64 -22.64 25.34 6.87
N VAL A 65 -22.69 24.01 6.86
CA VAL A 65 -22.21 23.15 7.95
C VAL A 65 -20.69 23.29 8.07
N LEU A 66 -19.98 23.33 6.94
CA LEU A 66 -18.52 23.50 6.93
C LEU A 66 -18.10 24.85 7.54
N ALA A 67 -18.81 25.93 7.20
CA ALA A 67 -18.59 27.26 7.78
C ALA A 67 -18.88 27.30 9.30
N ALA A 68 -19.94 26.63 9.75
CA ALA A 68 -20.26 26.53 11.18
C ALA A 68 -19.19 25.76 11.95
N ILE A 69 -18.67 24.66 11.40
CA ILE A 69 -17.56 23.90 12.00
C ILE A 69 -16.30 24.76 12.08
N GLN A 70 -15.94 25.50 11.03
CA GLN A 70 -14.79 26.39 11.05
C GLN A 70 -14.92 27.52 12.09
N ALA A 71 -16.11 28.09 12.26
CA ALA A 71 -16.39 29.08 13.29
C ALA A 71 -16.24 28.48 14.70
N ALA A 72 -16.78 27.28 14.91
CA ALA A 72 -16.68 26.57 16.19
C ALA A 72 -15.22 26.23 16.56
N ILE A 73 -14.41 25.76 15.59
CA ILE A 73 -12.98 25.46 15.83
C ILE A 73 -12.22 26.74 16.19
N ARG A 74 -12.47 27.84 15.47
CA ARG A 74 -11.82 29.12 15.74
C ARG A 74 -12.15 29.63 17.14
N GLN A 75 -13.41 29.49 17.55
CA GLN A 75 -13.84 29.86 18.89
C GLN A 75 -13.23 28.94 19.96
N HIS A 76 -13.14 27.63 19.72
CA HIS A 76 -12.49 26.72 20.65
C HIS A 76 -10.99 27.03 20.85
N ARG A 77 -10.27 27.38 19.78
CA ARG A 77 -8.86 27.80 19.87
C ARG A 77 -8.69 29.15 20.56
N ALA A 78 -9.65 30.06 20.43
CA ALA A 78 -9.62 31.34 21.13
C ALA A 78 -9.93 31.20 22.63
N THR A 79 -10.76 30.21 23.00
CA THR A 79 -11.16 29.96 24.39
C THR A 79 -10.18 29.06 25.16
N ARG A 80 -9.24 28.41 24.47
CA ARG A 80 -8.19 27.59 25.09
C ARG A 80 -6.85 28.33 25.03
N PRO A 81 -6.47 29.08 26.08
CA PRO A 81 -5.15 29.71 26.17
C PRO A 81 -4.01 28.67 26.22
#